data_AF-A0A0R0DM95-F1
#
_entry.id   AF-A0A0R0DM95-F1
#
_cell.length_a   1.000
_cell.length_b   1.000
_cell.length_c   1.000
_cell.angle_alpha   90.00
_cell.angle_beta   90.00
_cell.angle_gamma   90.00
#
_symmetry.space_group_name_H-M   'P 1'
#
loop_
_entity.id
_entity.type
_entity.pdbx_description
1 polymer ?
#
loop_
_entity_poly.entity_id
_entity_poly.type
_entity_poly.pdbx_seq_one_letter_code
_entity_poly.pdbx_strand_id
1 'polypeptide(L)'
;MQPWQWVVWIAGVTVFALVIGGLVVAVLRALRRPPELPSAAERLQRQSPPAPEVEARLRELAGLRQSGRIGDAEYERRRAEVLRTP
;
A
#
# COMPACT_ATOMS: atom_id res chain seq x y z
N MET A 1 32.28 33.39 -10.86
CA MET A 1 31.06 32.57 -10.71
C MET A 1 30.82 31.89 -12.04
N GLN A 2 31.18 30.61 -12.22
CA GLN A 2 30.98 29.93 -13.50
C GLN A 2 29.48 29.67 -13.71
N PRO A 3 28.88 30.12 -14.83
CA PRO A 3 27.44 29.96 -15.09
C PRO A 3 27.02 28.48 -15.10
N TRP A 4 27.96 27.58 -15.37
CA TRP A 4 27.77 26.13 -15.31
C TRP A 4 27.32 25.62 -13.93
N GLN A 5 27.83 26.18 -12.84
CA GLN A 5 27.47 25.76 -11.48
C GLN A 5 25.99 26.06 -11.18
N TRP A 6 25.50 27.20 -11.64
CA TRP A 6 24.10 27.58 -11.51
C TRP A 6 23.18 26.64 -12.29
N VAL A 7 23.58 26.21 -13.48
CA VAL A 7 22.81 25.25 -14.29
C VAL A 7 22.68 23.90 -13.58
N VAL A 8 23.78 23.37 -13.04
CA VAL A 8 23.77 22.10 -12.31
C VAL A 8 22.92 22.18 -11.04
N TRP A 9 23.01 23.30 -10.31
CA TRP A 9 22.22 23.52 -9.11
C TRP A 9 20.72 23.57 -9.41
N ILE A 10 20.32 24.35 -10.44
CA ILE A 10 18.91 24.44 -10.87
C ILE A 10 18.40 23.07 -11.34
N ALA A 11 19.19 22.34 -12.12
CA ALA A 11 18.83 21.01 -12.59
C ALA A 11 18.61 20.04 -11.41
N GLY A 12 19.53 20.02 -10.44
CA GLY A 12 19.41 19.19 -9.25
C GLY A 12 18.17 19.51 -8.41
N VAL A 13 17.91 20.79 -8.15
CA VAL A 13 16.72 21.25 -7.40
C VAL A 13 15.44 20.90 -8.15
N THR A 14 15.43 21.07 -9.47
CA THR A 14 14.24 20.76 -10.30
C THR A 14 13.94 19.26 -10.30
N VAL A 15 14.95 18.41 -10.48
CA VAL A 15 14.79 16.95 -10.40
C VAL A 15 14.29 16.53 -9.02
N PHE A 16 14.89 17.07 -7.95
CA PHE A 16 14.47 16.77 -6.59
C PHE A 16 13.02 17.19 -6.31
N ALA A 17 12.63 18.40 -6.73
CA ALA A 17 11.28 18.90 -6.59
C ALA A 17 10.26 18.05 -7.38
N LEU A 18 10.61 17.58 -8.58
CA LEU A 18 9.76 16.69 -9.37
C LEU A 18 9.59 15.32 -8.70
N VAL A 19 10.65 14.76 -8.11
CA VAL A 19 10.58 13.48 -7.39
C VAL A 19 9.68 13.60 -6.15
N ILE A 20 9.92 14.60 -5.31
CA ILE A 20 9.14 14.82 -4.08
C ILE A 20 7.70 15.20 -4.42
N GLY A 21 7.50 16.13 -5.36
CA GLY A 21 6.17 16.53 -5.83
C GLY A 21 5.40 15.35 -6.43
N GLY A 22 6.07 14.53 -7.24
CA GLY A 22 5.50 13.31 -7.80
C GLY A 22 5.10 12.29 -6.73
N LEU A 23 5.93 12.11 -5.69
CA LEU A 23 5.62 11.24 -4.57
C LEU A 23 4.41 11.75 -3.77
N VAL A 24 4.38 13.04 -3.45
CA VAL A 24 3.24 13.68 -2.77
C VAL A 24 1.96 13.52 -3.59
N VAL A 25 2.02 13.77 -4.90
CA VAL A 25 0.87 13.57 -5.80
C VAL A 25 0.46 12.11 -5.85
N ALA A 26 1.39 11.16 -5.89
CA ALA A 26 1.10 9.73 -5.88
C ALA A 26 0.44 9.28 -4.57
N VAL A 27 0.94 9.75 -3.42
CA VAL A 27 0.37 9.48 -2.09
C VAL A 27 -1.02 10.12 -1.98
N LEU A 28 -1.16 11.40 -2.34
CA LEU A 28 -2.45 12.08 -2.37
C LEU A 28 -3.42 11.42 -3.36
N ARG A 29 -2.94 10.87 -4.47
CA ARG A 29 -3.75 10.10 -5.43
C ARG A 29 -4.08 8.72 -4.89
N ALA A 30 -3.28 8.11 -4.04
CA ALA A 30 -3.60 6.87 -3.33
C ALA A 30 -4.61 7.10 -2.19
N LEU A 31 -4.56 8.27 -1.53
CA LEU A 31 -5.54 8.73 -0.55
C LEU A 31 -6.85 9.20 -1.21
N ARG A 32 -6.77 9.88 -2.36
CA ARG A 32 -7.90 10.41 -3.13
C ARG A 32 -8.49 9.44 -4.13
N ARG A 33 -7.76 8.40 -4.56
CA ARG A 33 -8.39 7.17 -5.04
C ARG A 33 -9.07 6.64 -3.80
N PRO A 34 -10.39 6.83 -3.65
CA PRO A 34 -11.08 6.14 -2.60
C PRO A 34 -10.78 4.67 -2.91
N PRO A 35 -10.33 3.86 -1.95
CA PRO A 35 -10.45 2.43 -2.15
C PRO A 35 -11.91 2.23 -2.55
N GLU A 36 -12.22 1.77 -3.77
CA GLU A 36 -13.59 1.49 -4.20
C GLU A 36 -14.15 0.22 -3.50
N LEU A 37 -13.66 -0.05 -2.30
CA LEU A 37 -13.79 -1.27 -1.51
C LEU A 37 -14.35 -1.02 -0.08
N PRO A 38 -15.12 0.05 0.16
CA PRO A 38 -16.18 0.01 1.18
C PRO A 38 -17.54 -0.27 0.56
N SER A 39 -17.97 0.45 -0.48
CA SER A 39 -19.38 0.34 -0.95
C SER A 39 -19.72 -1.00 -1.62
N ALA A 40 -18.81 -1.58 -2.41
CA ALA A 40 -19.01 -2.91 -2.99
C ALA A 40 -18.75 -4.04 -1.97
N ALA A 41 -17.75 -3.86 -1.11
CA ALA A 41 -17.39 -4.83 -0.07
C ALA A 41 -18.41 -4.86 1.09
N GLU A 42 -18.96 -3.73 1.54
CA GLU A 42 -20.02 -3.65 2.55
C GLU A 42 -21.34 -4.22 2.03
N ARG A 43 -21.67 -3.98 0.74
CA ARG A 43 -22.85 -4.62 0.13
C ARG A 43 -22.67 -6.13 0.04
N LEU A 44 -21.47 -6.60 -0.30
CA LEU A 44 -21.15 -8.03 -0.34
C LEU A 44 -21.10 -8.65 1.07
N GLN A 45 -20.52 -7.98 2.06
CA GLN A 45 -20.39 -8.42 3.45
C GLN A 45 -21.75 -8.49 4.18
N ARG A 46 -22.68 -7.60 3.80
CA ARG A 46 -24.09 -7.68 4.24
C ARG A 46 -24.85 -8.84 3.61
N GLN A 47 -24.45 -9.28 2.42
CA GLN A 47 -25.09 -10.37 1.68
C GLN A 47 -24.45 -11.74 1.94
N SER A 48 -23.17 -11.78 2.30
CA SER A 48 -22.42 -12.99 2.58
C SER A 48 -21.33 -12.63 3.60
N PRO A 49 -21.57 -12.85 4.91
CA PRO A 49 -20.52 -12.64 5.90
C PRO A 49 -19.33 -13.54 5.53
N PRO A 50 -18.11 -12.98 5.36
CA PRO A 50 -16.92 -13.79 5.13
C PRO A 50 -16.79 -14.79 6.28
N ALA A 51 -16.42 -16.03 5.94
CA ALA A 51 -16.34 -17.10 6.93
C ALA A 51 -15.41 -16.64 8.09
N PRO A 52 -15.89 -16.65 9.35
CA PRO A 52 -15.14 -16.12 10.49
C PRO A 52 -13.78 -16.79 10.68
N GLU A 53 -13.60 -17.99 10.12
CA GLU A 53 -12.35 -18.74 10.09
C GLU A 53 -11.26 -18.07 9.23
N VAL A 54 -11.63 -17.45 8.10
CA VAL A 54 -10.70 -16.75 7.21
C VAL A 54 -10.17 -15.48 7.89
N GLU A 55 -11.06 -14.71 8.52
CA GLU A 55 -10.68 -13.51 9.29
C GLU A 55 -9.81 -13.84 10.51
N ALA A 56 -10.05 -14.97 11.17
CA ALA A 56 -9.23 -15.44 12.28
C ALA A 56 -7.80 -15.76 11.81
N ARG A 57 -7.64 -16.51 10.71
CA ARG A 57 -6.33 -16.82 10.13
C ARG A 57 -5.58 -15.59 9.65
N LEU A 58 -6.28 -14.62 9.05
CA LEU A 58 -5.66 -13.35 8.62
C LEU A 58 -5.15 -12.54 9.81
N ARG A 59 -5.88 -12.51 10.93
CA ARG A 59 -5.43 -11.86 12.17
C ARG A 59 -4.22 -12.54 12.78
N GLU A 60 -4.18 -13.87 12.78
CA GLU A 60 -3.02 -14.64 13.25
C GLU A 60 -1.77 -14.34 12.40
N LEU A 61 -1.91 -14.34 11.07
CA LEU A 61 -0.86 -13.95 10.13
C LEU A 61 -0.35 -12.51 10.36
N ALA A 62 -1.26 -11.57 10.63
CA ALA A 62 -0.89 -10.19 10.94
C ALA A 62 -0.09 -10.09 12.25
N GLY A 63 -0.46 -10.87 13.28
CA GLY A 63 0.31 -10.95 14.53
C GLY A 63 1.70 -11.56 14.36
N LEU A 64 1.84 -12.55 13.47
CA LEU A 64 3.13 -13.14 13.13
C LEU A 64 4.04 -12.15 12.37
N ARG A 65 3.47 -11.35 11.46
CA ARG A 65 4.20 -10.26 10.79
C ARG A 65 4.65 -9.21 11.81
N GLN A 66 3.75 -8.77 12.69
CA GLN A 66 4.03 -7.73 13.67
C GLN A 66 5.10 -8.15 14.69
N SER A 67 5.16 -9.45 15.02
CA SER A 67 6.21 -10.01 15.88
C SER A 67 7.52 -10.28 15.13
N GLY A 68 7.61 -9.95 13.84
CA GLY A 68 8.79 -10.15 13.00
C GLY A 68 9.12 -11.62 12.73
N ARG A 69 8.18 -12.54 13.02
CA ARG A 69 8.34 -13.99 12.80
C ARG A 69 8.28 -14.36 11.31
N ILE A 70 7.61 -13.54 10.50
CA ILE A 70 7.49 -13.70 9.05
C ILE A 70 7.80 -12.37 8.36
N GLY A 71 8.51 -12.44 7.22
CA GLY A 71 8.81 -11.26 6.39
C GLY A 71 7.62 -10.83 5.54
N ASP A 72 7.65 -9.59 5.04
CA ASP A 72 6.55 -9.01 4.24
C ASP A 72 6.19 -9.84 3.00
N ALA A 73 7.19 -10.38 2.29
CA ALA A 73 6.97 -11.23 1.12
C ALA A 73 6.25 -12.56 1.46
N GLU A 74 6.54 -13.12 2.64
CA GLU A 74 5.94 -14.36 3.10
C GLU A 74 4.52 -14.13 3.65
N TYR A 75 4.30 -12.99 4.32
CA TYR A 75 2.98 -12.54 4.74
C TYR A 75 2.04 -12.36 3.55
N GLU A 76 2.44 -11.66 2.49
CA GLU A 76 1.60 -11.44 1.31
C GLU A 76 1.27 -12.75 0.59
N ARG A 77 2.23 -13.69 0.51
CA ARG A 77 2.00 -15.02 -0.09
C ARG A 77 0.96 -15.82 0.71
N ARG A 78 1.13 -15.93 2.03
CA ARG A 78 0.20 -16.67 2.90
C ARG A 78 -1.18 -16.01 2.97
N ARG A 79 -1.23 -14.68 2.91
CA ARG A 79 -2.48 -13.91 2.83
C ARG A 79 -3.24 -14.20 1.54
N ALA A 80 -2.54 -14.29 0.41
CA ALA A 80 -3.16 -14.67 -0.87
C ALA A 80 -3.67 -16.12 -0.85
N GLU A 81 -2.97 -17.04 -0.20
CA GLU A 81 -3.42 -18.44 -0.04
C GLU A 81 -4.68 -18.55 0.83
N VAL A 82 -4.74 -17.80 1.94
CA VAL A 82 -5.93 -17.75 2.82
C VAL A 82 -7.13 -17.15 2.12
N LEU A 83 -6.95 -16.12 1.29
CA LEU A 83 -8.02 -15.50 0.52
C LEU A 83 -8.45 -16.30 -0.73
N ARG A 84 -7.61 -17.23 -1.20
CA ARG A 84 -7.90 -18.10 -2.34
C ARG A 84 -8.70 -19.34 -1.95
N THR A 85 -8.68 -19.70 -0.67
CA THR A 85 -9.44 -20.84 -0.15
C THR A 85 -10.82 -20.31 0.28
N PRO A 86 -11.89 -20.56 -0.50
CA PRO A 86 -13.22 -20.03 -0.23
C PRO A 86 -13.85 -20.60 1.05
#